data_AF-A0A520QIS7-F1
#
_entry.id   AF-A0A520QIS7-F1
#
_cell.length_a   1.000
_cell.length_b   1.000
_cell.length_c   1.000
_cell.angle_alpha   90.00
_cell.angle_beta   90.00
_cell.angle_gamma   90.00
#
_symmetry.space_group_name_H-M   'P 1'
#
loop_
_entity.id
_entity.type
_entity.pdbx_description
1 polymer ?
#
loop_
_entity_poly.entity_id
_entity_poly.type
_entity_poly.pdbx_seq_one_letter_code
_entity_poly.pdbx_strand_id
1 'polypeptide(L)'
;MRAMRLRALMLAAVMSGLIGCDDGEAVEDAGASAEDGAVAVEDAGRALDGGRTELDAGDALDGGALTPDAGPDDAGVRLGANAWIRAHFVDAPAYTGTFNSRRRIETPALVHDADACCAKYAFDPQAREEPDVREIGFVDVFIHDLVSSDAFGGGIQSANASGLTLFLADVIVEPNWPAWRSYSETNYDGLVLDDSAAFYAEDLTVRGWNADGAIDNKAPISQFVRLTLEGSGHRGIRFWRPGPHYLVASDLRNEGAYGEGSLLWFRNCDTVEVRVWDTTFNGESTVPGELISCDEGSGPNIVYLTDDPRTTGEMHEMFSY
;
A
#
# COMPACT_ATOMS: atom_id res chain seq x y z
N MET A 1 -4.74 79.60 41.77
CA MET A 1 -3.36 79.15 42.08
C MET A 1 -3.39 77.66 42.36
N ARG A 2 -2.51 76.89 41.70
CA ARG A 2 -2.16 75.46 41.88
C ARG A 2 -3.21 74.38 41.57
N ALA A 3 -2.88 73.54 40.58
CA ALA A 3 -2.81 72.06 40.62
C ALA A 3 -2.63 71.56 39.15
N MET A 4 -1.51 70.90 38.79
CA MET A 4 -1.36 69.42 38.73
C MET A 4 -2.35 68.78 37.73
N ARG A 5 -2.00 67.90 36.77
CA ARG A 5 -0.93 66.88 36.65
C ARG A 5 -0.99 66.20 35.25
N LEU A 6 0.17 65.69 34.81
CA LEU A 6 0.48 64.44 34.05
C LEU A 6 -0.17 64.15 32.68
N ARG A 7 0.64 64.06 31.60
CA ARG A 7 1.27 62.86 30.93
C ARG A 7 0.27 62.06 30.06
N ALA A 8 0.54 61.61 28.83
CA ALA A 8 1.75 61.17 28.13
C ALA A 8 1.64 61.51 26.60
N LEU A 9 2.68 61.85 25.82
CA LEU A 9 3.78 61.03 25.25
C LEU A 9 3.31 59.67 24.70
N MET A 10 3.62 59.21 23.48
CA MET A 10 4.48 59.73 22.41
C MET A 10 4.10 58.99 21.10
N LEU A 11 4.21 59.72 20.00
CA LEU A 11 4.01 59.30 18.62
C LEU A 11 5.36 58.84 18.04
N ALA A 12 5.34 57.77 17.23
CA ALA A 12 6.21 57.46 16.07
C ALA A 12 7.75 57.36 16.27
N ALA A 13 8.55 56.68 15.46
CA ALA A 13 8.49 55.59 14.48
C ALA A 13 9.93 55.48 13.88
N VAL A 14 10.22 54.42 13.08
CA VAL A 14 11.28 54.37 12.01
C VAL A 14 12.73 54.10 12.54
N MET A 15 13.59 53.19 12.04
CA MET A 15 13.70 52.40 10.79
C MET A 15 14.79 51.31 10.88
N SER A 16 14.77 50.37 9.89
CA SER A 16 15.90 49.62 9.27
C SER A 16 16.46 48.41 10.03
N GLY A 17 16.71 47.23 9.45
CA GLY A 17 16.68 46.71 8.07
C GLY A 17 17.31 45.29 8.03
N LEU A 18 17.44 44.70 6.82
CA LEU A 18 18.05 43.39 6.41
C LEU A 18 17.06 42.21 6.37
N ILE A 19 16.59 41.72 5.21
CA ILE A 19 17.27 40.91 4.15
C ILE A 19 17.99 39.67 4.72
N GLY A 20 17.39 38.50 4.48
CA GLY A 20 17.97 37.17 4.59
C GLY A 20 17.06 36.15 3.89
N CYS A 21 17.43 35.76 2.67
CA CYS A 21 17.06 34.49 2.05
C CYS A 21 18.02 33.42 2.60
N ASP A 22 17.51 32.24 2.97
CA ASP A 22 18.26 30.99 3.23
C ASP A 22 17.26 29.92 3.69
N ASP A 23 17.32 28.64 3.35
CA ASP A 23 17.58 27.94 2.10
C ASP A 23 16.84 26.61 2.27
N GLY A 24 16.05 26.21 1.27
CA GLY A 24 15.37 24.92 1.29
C GLY A 24 16.40 23.82 1.10
N GLU A 25 16.59 22.98 2.13
CA GLU A 25 17.36 21.75 1.94
C GLU A 25 16.54 20.76 1.13
N ALA A 26 16.81 20.75 -0.18
CA ALA A 26 16.59 19.60 -1.02
C ALA A 26 17.48 18.45 -0.50
N VAL A 27 16.86 17.42 0.06
CA VAL A 27 17.56 16.16 0.32
C VAL A 27 17.51 15.37 -0.98
N GLU A 28 18.63 15.36 -1.70
CA GLU A 28 18.86 14.43 -2.81
C GLU A 28 18.82 13.00 -2.27
N ASP A 29 17.74 12.25 -2.56
CA ASP A 29 17.73 10.81 -2.33
C ASP A 29 18.34 10.11 -3.54
N ALA A 30 19.67 10.04 -3.50
CA ALA A 30 20.45 9.22 -4.41
C ALA A 30 20.17 7.74 -4.09
N GLY A 31 19.45 7.07 -4.99
CA GLY A 31 19.44 5.62 -5.05
C GLY A 31 20.86 5.08 -5.04
N ALA A 32 21.16 4.26 -4.03
CA ALA A 32 22.40 3.49 -3.97
C ALA A 32 22.05 2.04 -3.62
N SER A 33 22.01 1.22 -4.66
CA SER A 33 22.31 -0.21 -4.59
C SER A 33 23.62 -0.40 -3.82
N ALA A 34 23.60 -1.23 -2.78
CA ALA A 34 24.82 -1.68 -2.11
C ALA A 34 24.83 -3.21 -2.12
N GLU A 35 25.42 -3.77 -3.17
CA GLU A 35 26.01 -5.09 -3.13
C GLU A 35 27.42 -5.03 -2.52
N ASP A 36 27.80 -6.16 -1.94
CA ASP A 36 29.12 -6.65 -1.54
C ASP A 36 29.81 -6.17 -0.26
N GLY A 37 30.02 -7.16 0.61
CA GLY A 37 30.88 -7.08 1.80
C GLY A 37 30.99 -8.41 2.54
N ALA A 38 31.46 -9.46 1.86
CA ALA A 38 31.76 -10.77 2.46
C ALA A 38 32.73 -10.64 3.66
N VAL A 39 32.38 -11.26 4.79
CA VAL A 39 33.37 -11.75 5.76
C VAL A 39 32.96 -13.16 6.19
N ALA A 40 33.73 -14.13 5.72
CA ALA A 40 33.68 -15.50 6.15
C ALA A 40 34.16 -15.62 7.61
N VAL A 41 33.38 -16.33 8.43
CA VAL A 41 33.94 -17.10 9.54
C VAL A 41 33.33 -18.49 9.44
N GLU A 42 34.19 -19.44 9.08
CA GLU A 42 33.92 -20.86 9.13
C GLU A 42 33.64 -21.27 10.58
N ASP A 43 32.55 -22.01 10.82
CA ASP A 43 32.60 -23.05 11.83
C ASP A 43 32.04 -24.36 11.25
N ALA A 44 32.89 -25.36 11.32
CA ALA A 44 32.74 -26.64 10.66
C ALA A 44 32.14 -27.65 11.64
N GLY A 45 30.95 -28.13 11.33
CA GLY A 45 30.30 -29.24 12.03
C GLY A 45 29.65 -30.23 11.06
N ARG A 46 30.46 -30.95 10.26
CA ARG A 46 30.07 -32.25 9.66
C ARG A 46 29.93 -33.28 10.80
N ALA A 47 29.06 -34.28 10.81
CA ALA A 47 28.02 -34.79 9.92
C ALA A 47 27.32 -35.90 10.73
N LEU A 48 26.03 -36.21 10.50
CA LEU A 48 25.54 -37.58 10.45
C LEU A 48 24.25 -37.65 9.61
N ASP A 49 24.34 -38.47 8.58
CA ASP A 49 23.28 -39.04 7.76
C ASP A 49 22.32 -39.88 8.63
N GLY A 50 21.02 -39.81 8.35
CA GLY A 50 20.03 -40.69 8.95
C GLY A 50 18.60 -40.16 8.89
N GLY A 51 17.84 -40.64 7.90
CA GLY A 51 16.42 -40.93 8.13
C GLY A 51 15.42 -40.00 7.44
N ARG A 52 14.65 -40.63 6.55
CA ARG A 52 13.39 -40.17 5.96
C ARG A 52 12.33 -39.81 7.01
N THR A 53 11.37 -38.99 6.57
CA THR A 53 10.00 -38.74 7.10
C THR A 53 9.95 -38.10 8.49
N GLU A 54 9.29 -36.95 8.70
CA GLU A 54 7.86 -36.73 8.50
C GLU A 54 7.53 -35.33 7.95
N LEU A 55 6.59 -35.30 7.01
CA LEU A 55 5.86 -34.11 6.57
C LEU A 55 4.79 -33.81 7.62
N ASP A 56 4.85 -32.62 8.23
CA ASP A 56 3.73 -32.05 8.97
C ASP A 56 3.55 -30.59 8.53
N ALA A 57 3.06 -30.46 7.30
CA ALA A 57 2.25 -29.33 6.87
C ALA A 57 0.96 -30.01 6.40
N GLY A 58 -0.11 -29.79 7.16
CA GLY A 58 -1.39 -30.49 7.00
C GLY A 58 -1.83 -30.61 5.55
N ASP A 59 -2.22 -31.84 5.21
CA ASP A 59 -2.69 -32.34 3.92
C ASP A 59 -3.17 -31.26 2.93
N ALA A 60 -2.41 -31.14 1.83
CA ALA A 60 -2.92 -30.62 0.57
C ALA A 60 -4.06 -31.55 0.10
N LEU A 61 -5.30 -31.16 0.37
CA LEU A 61 -6.46 -31.82 -0.19
C LEU A 61 -6.61 -31.41 -1.66
N ASP A 62 -6.59 -32.45 -2.48
CA ASP A 62 -6.82 -32.50 -3.91
C ASP A 62 -7.92 -31.52 -4.37
N GLY A 63 -7.56 -30.67 -5.33
CA GLY A 63 -8.36 -29.58 -5.84
C GLY A 63 -9.64 -30.08 -6.47
N GLY A 64 -10.78 -29.71 -5.87
CA GLY A 64 -12.05 -29.73 -6.57
C GLY A 64 -11.96 -28.80 -7.77
N ALA A 65 -11.99 -29.37 -8.98
CA ALA A 65 -12.06 -28.60 -10.21
C ALA A 65 -13.27 -27.67 -10.16
N LEU A 66 -13.03 -26.38 -9.97
CA LEU A 66 -14.03 -25.33 -10.18
C LEU A 66 -14.05 -25.01 -11.67
N THR A 67 -14.68 -25.86 -12.47
CA THR A 67 -15.11 -25.44 -13.80
C THR A 67 -16.35 -24.56 -13.62
N PRO A 68 -16.30 -23.25 -13.91
CA PRO A 68 -17.53 -22.49 -14.10
C PRO A 68 -18.22 -23.04 -15.35
N ASP A 69 -19.50 -23.38 -15.20
CA ASP A 69 -20.36 -23.83 -16.30
C ASP A 69 -20.68 -22.60 -17.18
N ALA A 70 -19.73 -22.19 -18.02
CA ALA A 70 -19.90 -21.13 -18.98
C ALA A 70 -20.50 -21.71 -20.27
N GLY A 71 -21.82 -21.68 -20.38
CA GLY A 71 -22.51 -21.86 -21.65
C GLY A 71 -22.15 -20.74 -22.66
N PRO A 72 -22.35 -20.93 -23.97
CA PRO A 72 -21.72 -20.09 -25.00
C PRO A 72 -22.33 -18.69 -25.20
N ASP A 73 -23.22 -18.20 -24.33
CA ASP A 73 -24.11 -17.06 -24.65
C ASP A 73 -24.24 -15.95 -23.56
N ASP A 74 -23.40 -15.89 -22.51
CA ASP A 74 -23.48 -14.80 -21.51
C ASP A 74 -22.59 -13.59 -21.87
N ALA A 75 -23.11 -12.75 -22.76
CA ALA A 75 -22.62 -11.38 -22.92
C ALA A 75 -23.05 -10.54 -21.70
N GLY A 76 -22.11 -10.22 -20.79
CA GLY A 76 -22.25 -9.14 -19.80
C GLY A 76 -22.39 -9.53 -18.33
N VAL A 77 -22.01 -10.76 -17.93
CA VAL A 77 -21.94 -11.13 -16.51
C VAL A 77 -20.49 -11.01 -16.02
N ARG A 78 -20.24 -9.98 -15.21
CA ARG A 78 -18.97 -9.79 -14.52
C ARG A 78 -18.66 -11.00 -13.63
N LEU A 79 -17.53 -11.67 -13.87
CA LEU A 79 -17.02 -12.77 -13.06
C LEU A 79 -16.74 -12.35 -11.60
N GLY A 80 -16.39 -11.07 -11.39
CA GLY A 80 -15.90 -10.54 -10.12
C GLY A 80 -14.40 -10.77 -9.97
N ALA A 81 -13.71 -9.88 -9.24
CA ALA A 81 -12.25 -9.95 -9.11
C ALA A 81 -11.77 -11.27 -8.50
N ASN A 82 -12.46 -11.78 -7.48
CA ASN A 82 -12.14 -13.04 -6.81
C ASN A 82 -12.11 -14.21 -7.81
N ALA A 83 -13.19 -14.41 -8.58
CA ALA A 83 -13.27 -15.48 -9.57
C ALA A 83 -12.27 -15.29 -10.72
N TRP A 84 -12.06 -14.04 -11.16
CA TRP A 84 -11.06 -13.75 -12.19
C TRP A 84 -9.64 -14.12 -11.72
N ILE A 85 -9.24 -13.70 -10.51
CA ILE A 85 -7.91 -14.03 -9.97
C ILE A 85 -7.75 -15.55 -9.84
N ARG A 86 -8.74 -16.26 -9.28
CA ARG A 86 -8.68 -17.72 -9.16
C ARG A 86 -8.55 -18.42 -10.51
N ALA A 87 -9.22 -17.93 -11.55
CA ALA A 87 -9.10 -18.46 -12.91
C ALA A 87 -7.74 -18.13 -13.55
N HIS A 88 -7.25 -16.90 -13.36
CA HIS A 88 -5.96 -16.44 -13.90
C HIS A 88 -4.77 -17.21 -13.33
N PHE A 89 -4.83 -17.57 -12.06
CA PHE A 89 -3.78 -18.30 -11.35
C PHE A 89 -4.06 -19.81 -11.19
N VAL A 90 -4.93 -20.41 -12.01
CA VAL A 90 -5.35 -21.82 -11.87
C VAL A 90 -4.18 -22.82 -11.89
N ASP A 91 -3.13 -22.51 -12.65
CA ASP A 91 -1.94 -23.37 -12.79
C ASP A 91 -0.76 -22.91 -11.89
N ALA A 92 -0.92 -21.82 -11.13
CA ALA A 92 0.12 -21.29 -10.26
C ALA A 92 0.15 -22.02 -8.91
N PRO A 93 1.32 -22.14 -8.25
CA PRO A 93 1.41 -22.58 -6.86
C PRO A 93 0.46 -21.81 -5.93
N ALA A 94 -0.36 -22.56 -5.20
CA ALA A 94 -1.33 -22.01 -4.25
C ALA A 94 -0.84 -22.13 -2.79
N TYR A 95 -1.10 -21.11 -1.99
CA TYR A 95 -0.78 -21.05 -0.56
C TYR A 95 -2.04 -20.71 0.24
N THR A 96 -2.41 -21.57 1.19
CA THR A 96 -3.64 -21.43 1.98
C THR A 96 -3.38 -21.72 3.46
N GLY A 97 -4.34 -21.33 4.32
CA GLY A 97 -4.28 -21.59 5.76
C GLY A 97 -3.58 -20.49 6.57
N THR A 98 -3.09 -20.86 7.76
CA THR A 98 -2.58 -19.88 8.74
C THR A 98 -1.05 -19.72 8.67
N PHE A 99 -0.57 -18.48 8.65
CA PHE A 99 0.85 -18.14 8.59
C PHE A 99 1.26 -17.23 9.77
N ASN A 100 1.98 -17.79 10.74
CA ASN A 100 2.44 -17.06 11.94
C ASN A 100 3.88 -16.52 11.83
N SER A 101 4.41 -16.47 10.60
CA SER A 101 5.77 -16.00 10.31
C SER A 101 5.84 -15.51 8.86
N ARG A 102 6.84 -14.67 8.54
CA ARG A 102 7.03 -14.13 7.19
C ARG A 102 7.06 -15.26 6.15
N ARG A 103 6.14 -15.20 5.20
CA ARG A 103 6.06 -16.15 4.09
C ARG A 103 6.70 -15.55 2.84
N ARG A 104 7.85 -16.09 2.46
CA ARG A 104 8.45 -15.85 1.14
C ARG A 104 7.73 -16.69 0.10
N ILE A 105 7.27 -16.07 -0.98
CA ILE A 105 6.45 -16.70 -2.01
C ILE A 105 7.11 -16.52 -3.36
N GLU A 106 7.41 -17.60 -4.06
CA GLU A 106 7.97 -17.50 -5.40
C GLU A 106 6.84 -17.24 -6.40
N THR A 107 7.03 -16.26 -7.28
CA THR A 107 6.08 -15.91 -8.33
C THR A 107 6.27 -16.79 -9.57
N PRO A 108 5.19 -17.10 -10.32
CA PRO A 108 3.80 -16.71 -10.08
C PRO A 108 3.17 -17.51 -8.93
N ALA A 109 2.21 -16.93 -8.22
CA ALA A 109 1.53 -17.63 -7.11
C ALA A 109 0.11 -17.11 -6.85
N LEU A 110 -0.68 -17.95 -6.17
CA LEU A 110 -1.95 -17.57 -5.57
C LEU A 110 -1.90 -17.79 -4.06
N VAL A 111 -2.18 -16.77 -3.27
CA VAL A 111 -2.49 -16.91 -1.85
C VAL A 111 -3.99 -16.80 -1.70
N HIS A 112 -4.62 -17.80 -1.10
CA HIS A 112 -6.07 -17.72 -0.89
C HIS A 112 -6.54 -18.43 0.37
N ASP A 113 -7.69 -18.00 0.89
CA ASP A 113 -8.27 -18.56 2.12
C ASP A 113 -7.22 -18.62 3.24
N ALA A 114 -6.54 -17.48 3.43
CA ALA A 114 -5.33 -17.39 4.25
C ALA A 114 -5.50 -16.38 5.38
N ASP A 115 -4.91 -16.71 6.52
CA ASP A 115 -4.87 -15.90 7.72
C ASP A 115 -3.40 -15.74 8.13
N ALA A 116 -2.89 -14.52 8.26
CA ALA A 116 -1.48 -14.28 8.50
C ALA A 116 -1.24 -13.21 9.57
N CYS A 117 -0.30 -13.49 10.47
CA CYS A 117 0.02 -12.59 11.57
C CYS A 117 1.48 -12.61 11.97
N CYS A 118 1.79 -11.81 13.00
CA CYS A 118 2.88 -12.09 13.92
C CYS A 118 4.28 -12.01 13.27
N ALA A 119 4.40 -11.31 12.15
CA ALA A 119 5.63 -11.09 11.42
C ALA A 119 5.79 -9.62 11.05
N LYS A 120 7.05 -9.21 10.79
CA LYS A 120 7.36 -7.87 10.27
C LYS A 120 6.69 -7.65 8.91
N TYR A 121 6.74 -8.69 8.07
CA TYR A 121 5.96 -8.79 6.85
C TYR A 121 5.27 -10.14 6.79
N ALA A 122 3.96 -10.18 6.56
CA ALA A 122 3.23 -11.44 6.45
C ALA A 122 3.59 -12.16 5.15
N PHE A 123 3.50 -11.45 4.02
CA PHE A 123 3.83 -11.99 2.71
C PHE A 123 4.93 -11.19 2.01
N ASP A 124 5.83 -11.93 1.37
CA ASP A 124 7.02 -11.39 0.74
C ASP A 124 7.26 -12.09 -0.60
N PRO A 125 6.57 -11.68 -1.67
CA PRO A 125 6.80 -12.21 -3.01
C PRO A 125 8.26 -12.11 -3.42
N GLN A 126 8.75 -13.15 -4.10
CA GLN A 126 10.09 -13.32 -4.61
C GLN A 126 9.99 -13.62 -6.10
N ALA A 127 10.88 -13.04 -6.89
CA ALA A 127 11.09 -13.41 -8.28
C ALA A 127 12.49 -14.05 -8.41
N ARG A 128 12.64 -15.12 -9.19
CA ARG A 128 13.93 -15.78 -9.45
C ARG A 128 14.32 -15.50 -10.89
N GLU A 129 15.58 -15.21 -11.19
CA GLU A 129 16.02 -15.03 -12.58
C GLU A 129 15.62 -16.22 -13.50
N GLU A 130 14.58 -15.99 -14.30
CA GLU A 130 13.98 -16.84 -15.34
C GLU A 130 13.31 -18.18 -14.93
N PRO A 131 12.13 -18.54 -15.50
CA PRO A 131 11.19 -17.74 -16.30
C PRO A 131 10.17 -17.01 -15.40
N ASP A 132 10.39 -15.73 -15.15
CA ASP A 132 9.70 -14.96 -14.10
C ASP A 132 8.35 -14.39 -14.59
N VAL A 133 7.26 -15.14 -14.44
CA VAL A 133 5.93 -14.50 -14.38
C VAL A 133 5.80 -13.85 -13.01
N ARG A 134 6.04 -12.54 -12.95
CA ARG A 134 6.05 -11.74 -11.71
C ARG A 134 4.65 -11.30 -11.33
N GLU A 135 3.79 -12.27 -11.12
CA GLU A 135 2.39 -12.02 -10.80
C GLU A 135 2.02 -12.78 -9.53
N ILE A 136 1.23 -12.14 -8.67
CA ILE A 136 0.68 -12.82 -7.50
C ILE A 136 -0.74 -12.37 -7.22
N GLY A 137 -1.61 -13.35 -6.98
CA GLY A 137 -2.99 -13.14 -6.55
C GLY A 137 -3.15 -13.35 -5.03
N PHE A 138 -3.97 -12.52 -4.40
CA PHE A 138 -4.45 -12.71 -3.03
C PHE A 138 -5.98 -12.69 -3.03
N VAL A 139 -6.61 -13.74 -2.51
CA VAL A 139 -8.06 -13.91 -2.53
C VAL A 139 -8.57 -14.43 -1.20
N ASP A 140 -9.52 -13.75 -0.56
CA ASP A 140 -10.04 -14.16 0.76
C ASP A 140 -8.91 -14.26 1.81
N VAL A 141 -8.17 -13.17 1.99
CA VAL A 141 -6.97 -13.13 2.85
C VAL A 141 -7.14 -12.13 3.99
N PHE A 142 -6.84 -12.56 5.22
CA PHE A 142 -6.76 -11.70 6.39
C PHE A 142 -5.33 -11.59 6.91
N ILE A 143 -4.81 -10.37 6.97
CA ILE A 143 -3.49 -10.07 7.55
C ILE A 143 -3.71 -9.23 8.80
N HIS A 144 -3.26 -9.70 9.96
CA HIS A 144 -3.51 -9.00 11.21
C HIS A 144 -2.39 -9.12 12.24
N ASP A 145 -2.41 -8.25 13.27
CA ASP A 145 -1.53 -8.33 14.45
C ASP A 145 -0.05 -8.56 14.09
N LEU A 146 0.47 -7.70 13.22
CA LEU A 146 1.84 -7.75 12.77
C LEU A 146 2.79 -7.23 13.87
N VAL A 147 4.02 -7.74 13.88
CA VAL A 147 5.03 -7.35 14.87
C VAL A 147 6.37 -7.11 14.21
N SER A 148 7.04 -6.04 14.60
CA SER A 148 8.41 -5.74 14.18
C SER A 148 9.28 -5.38 15.37
N SER A 149 10.57 -5.72 15.27
CA SER A 149 11.59 -5.35 16.25
C SER A 149 12.39 -4.10 15.84
N ASP A 150 12.13 -3.56 14.65
CA ASP A 150 12.72 -2.34 14.13
C ASP A 150 11.62 -1.39 13.63
N ALA A 151 11.98 -0.22 13.12
CA ALA A 151 11.03 0.81 12.75
C ALA A 151 10.21 0.51 11.48
N PHE A 152 10.37 -0.65 10.84
CA PHE A 152 9.77 -0.95 9.54
C PHE A 152 8.87 -2.19 9.59
N GLY A 153 7.87 -2.27 8.70
CA GLY A 153 6.98 -3.42 8.60
C GLY A 153 5.77 -3.17 7.69
N GLY A 154 5.07 -4.24 7.30
CA GLY A 154 3.81 -4.15 6.58
C GLY A 154 3.22 -5.49 6.18
N GLY A 155 1.97 -5.58 5.77
CA GLY A 155 1.31 -6.85 5.46
C GLY A 155 1.95 -7.58 4.28
N ILE A 156 2.10 -6.89 3.15
CA ILE A 156 2.74 -7.41 1.94
C ILE A 156 3.91 -6.49 1.59
N GLN A 157 5.08 -7.05 1.31
CA GLN A 157 6.23 -6.29 0.80
C GLN A 157 6.78 -6.88 -0.49
N SER A 158 7.02 -6.06 -1.51
CA SER A 158 7.40 -6.53 -2.85
C SER A 158 8.85 -6.24 -3.25
N ALA A 159 9.70 -5.75 -2.33
CA ALA A 159 11.09 -5.38 -2.64
C ALA A 159 11.94 -6.51 -3.24
N ASN A 160 11.54 -7.77 -3.06
CA ASN A 160 12.24 -8.94 -3.59
C ASN A 160 11.63 -9.48 -4.90
N ALA A 161 10.67 -8.76 -5.48
CA ALA A 161 10.02 -9.08 -6.74
C ALA A 161 9.87 -7.80 -7.59
N SER A 162 11.00 -7.20 -7.97
CA SER A 162 11.03 -6.04 -8.89
C SER A 162 10.16 -6.31 -10.14
N GLY A 163 9.26 -5.38 -10.48
CA GLY A 163 8.29 -5.52 -11.57
C GLY A 163 7.07 -6.37 -11.24
N LEU A 164 6.77 -6.63 -9.96
CA LEU A 164 5.59 -7.40 -9.54
C LEU A 164 4.28 -6.76 -10.01
N THR A 165 3.39 -7.56 -10.57
CA THR A 165 1.96 -7.24 -10.69
C THR A 165 1.19 -7.94 -9.58
N LEU A 166 0.49 -7.14 -8.77
CA LEU A 166 -0.21 -7.60 -7.58
C LEU A 166 -1.73 -7.50 -7.79
N PHE A 167 -2.44 -8.60 -7.55
CA PHE A 167 -3.91 -8.67 -7.66
C PHE A 167 -4.52 -9.05 -6.30
N LEU A 168 -5.44 -8.25 -5.78
CA LEU A 168 -6.16 -8.52 -4.53
C LEU A 168 -7.67 -8.57 -4.77
N ALA A 169 -8.34 -9.54 -4.15
CA ALA A 169 -9.79 -9.60 -4.01
C ALA A 169 -10.15 -10.06 -2.59
N ASP A 170 -11.08 -9.36 -1.92
CA ASP A 170 -11.55 -9.75 -0.59
C ASP A 170 -10.40 -9.88 0.43
N VAL A 171 -9.57 -8.84 0.52
CA VAL A 171 -8.38 -8.83 1.39
C VAL A 171 -8.56 -7.81 2.50
N ILE A 172 -8.36 -8.24 3.74
CA ILE A 172 -8.37 -7.38 4.93
C ILE A 172 -6.96 -7.30 5.51
N VAL A 173 -6.47 -6.09 5.72
CA VAL A 173 -5.19 -5.80 6.38
C VAL A 173 -5.46 -4.97 7.62
N GLU A 174 -5.35 -5.59 8.79
CA GLU A 174 -5.52 -4.99 10.10
C GLU A 174 -4.24 -5.17 10.93
N PRO A 175 -3.17 -4.46 10.58
CA PRO A 175 -1.84 -4.79 11.09
C PRO A 175 -1.69 -4.48 12.58
N ASN A 176 -2.61 -3.68 13.16
CA ASN A 176 -2.61 -3.27 14.56
C ASN A 176 -1.28 -2.65 15.02
N TRP A 177 -0.68 -1.87 14.12
CA TRP A 177 0.53 -1.11 14.41
C TRP A 177 0.32 -0.13 15.57
N PRO A 178 1.38 0.20 16.33
CA PRO A 178 1.34 1.29 17.28
C PRO A 178 1.12 2.63 16.57
N ALA A 179 0.74 3.66 17.34
CA ALA A 179 0.57 5.01 16.81
C ALA A 179 1.87 5.57 16.23
N TRP A 180 1.75 6.31 15.13
CA TRP A 180 2.82 7.05 14.48
C TRP A 180 3.57 7.98 15.44
N ARG A 181 4.90 8.00 15.34
CA ARG A 181 5.80 8.90 16.07
C ARG A 181 6.77 9.61 15.14
N SER A 182 7.52 8.83 14.40
CA SER A 182 8.55 9.32 13.48
C SER A 182 8.95 8.19 12.53
N TYR A 183 9.60 8.59 11.44
CA TYR A 183 10.15 7.65 10.46
C TYR A 183 11.14 6.65 11.08
N SER A 184 11.92 7.07 12.07
CA SER A 184 12.92 6.22 12.74
C SER A 184 12.36 5.33 13.85
N GLU A 185 11.07 5.43 14.18
CA GLU A 185 10.45 4.68 15.28
C GLU A 185 9.29 3.78 14.85
N THR A 186 8.42 4.27 13.96
CA THR A 186 7.14 3.63 13.63
C THR A 186 6.77 3.75 12.15
N ASN A 187 7.74 3.58 11.26
CA ASN A 187 7.52 3.52 9.80
C ASN A 187 6.94 2.17 9.37
N TYR A 188 5.76 1.88 9.89
CA TYR A 188 5.00 0.69 9.58
C TYR A 188 3.87 1.05 8.61
N ASP A 189 3.75 0.26 7.55
CA ASP A 189 2.71 0.43 6.55
C ASP A 189 1.70 -0.72 6.60
N GLY A 190 0.52 -0.58 5.99
CA GLY A 190 -0.37 -1.72 5.72
C GLY A 190 0.16 -2.57 4.56
N LEU A 191 0.59 -1.94 3.46
CA LEU A 191 1.20 -2.57 2.29
C LEU A 191 2.43 -1.76 1.84
N VAL A 192 3.51 -2.43 1.44
CA VAL A 192 4.76 -1.80 0.95
C VAL A 192 5.09 -2.31 -0.45
N LEU A 193 4.81 -1.50 -1.48
CA LEU A 193 4.85 -1.95 -2.86
C LEU A 193 6.08 -1.45 -3.63
N ASP A 194 7.26 -1.78 -3.12
CA ASP A 194 8.54 -1.47 -3.75
C ASP A 194 8.68 -2.03 -5.17
N ASP A 195 8.97 -1.13 -6.12
CA ASP A 195 9.27 -1.45 -7.52
C ASP A 195 8.23 -2.36 -8.21
N SER A 196 6.97 -2.34 -7.76
CA SER A 196 5.88 -3.06 -8.40
C SER A 196 5.54 -2.42 -9.76
N ALA A 197 5.17 -3.23 -10.75
CA ALA A 197 4.73 -2.77 -12.07
C ALA A 197 3.27 -2.29 -12.06
N ALA A 198 2.40 -2.98 -11.32
CA ALA A 198 1.01 -2.59 -11.18
C ALA A 198 0.37 -3.18 -9.90
N PHE A 199 -0.66 -2.49 -9.41
CA PHE A 199 -1.42 -2.92 -8.24
C PHE A 199 -2.93 -2.81 -8.49
N TYR A 200 -3.60 -3.95 -8.56
CA TYR A 200 -5.04 -4.02 -8.77
C TYR A 200 -5.72 -4.64 -7.55
N ALA A 201 -6.73 -3.98 -7.00
CA ALA A 201 -7.45 -4.49 -5.86
C ALA A 201 -8.96 -4.23 -5.96
N GLU A 202 -9.75 -5.25 -5.66
CA GLU A 202 -11.17 -5.12 -5.37
C GLU A 202 -11.46 -5.58 -3.93
N ASP A 203 -12.32 -4.87 -3.20
CA ASP A 203 -12.68 -5.23 -1.82
C ASP A 203 -11.46 -5.36 -0.89
N LEU A 204 -10.48 -4.48 -1.07
CA LEU A 204 -9.38 -4.32 -0.13
C LEU A 204 -9.83 -3.44 1.04
N THR A 205 -9.71 -3.94 2.26
CA THR A 205 -9.88 -3.16 3.48
C THR A 205 -8.54 -3.04 4.19
N VAL A 206 -8.07 -1.82 4.45
CA VAL A 206 -6.98 -1.58 5.41
C VAL A 206 -7.56 -0.81 6.58
N ARG A 207 -7.64 -1.46 7.75
CA ARG A 207 -8.22 -0.87 8.95
C ARG A 207 -7.26 -0.93 10.12
N GLY A 208 -7.47 -0.07 11.13
CA GLY A 208 -6.52 0.02 12.25
C GLY A 208 -5.11 0.42 11.80
N TRP A 209 -5.00 1.16 10.69
CA TRP A 209 -3.76 1.79 10.26
C TRP A 209 -3.49 2.98 11.19
N ASN A 210 -2.50 2.84 12.07
CA ASN A 210 -2.18 3.85 13.10
C ASN A 210 -0.78 4.46 12.93
N ALA A 211 0.05 3.87 12.07
CA ALA A 211 1.46 4.21 11.89
C ALA A 211 1.67 5.10 10.65
N ASP A 212 2.56 4.73 9.73
CA ASP A 212 2.86 5.58 8.56
C ASP A 212 1.77 5.44 7.48
N GLY A 213 1.97 4.57 6.49
CA GLY A 213 1.09 4.35 5.35
C GLY A 213 0.00 3.30 5.60
N ALA A 214 -1.22 3.51 5.12
CA ALA A 214 -2.10 2.36 4.89
C ALA A 214 -1.60 1.57 3.67
N ILE A 215 -1.21 2.29 2.61
CA ILE A 215 -0.65 1.73 1.37
C ILE A 215 0.53 2.61 0.93
N ASP A 216 1.74 2.06 0.98
CA ASP A 216 2.93 2.65 0.38
C ASP A 216 3.08 2.19 -1.08
N ASN A 217 2.42 2.90 -2.01
CA ASN A 217 2.28 2.49 -3.41
C ASN A 217 3.39 3.11 -4.29
N LYS A 218 4.35 2.28 -4.72
CA LYS A 218 5.38 2.67 -5.69
C LYS A 218 5.12 2.15 -7.10
N ALA A 219 3.96 1.52 -7.34
CA ALA A 219 3.57 1.09 -8.67
C ALA A 219 3.15 2.29 -9.55
N PRO A 220 3.54 2.33 -10.84
CA PRO A 220 3.11 3.37 -11.77
C PRO A 220 1.64 3.24 -12.16
N ILE A 221 1.04 2.06 -12.02
CA ILE A 221 -0.39 1.82 -12.28
C ILE A 221 -0.99 1.25 -11.02
N SER A 222 -2.09 1.85 -10.54
CA SER A 222 -2.89 1.21 -9.49
C SER A 222 -4.37 1.45 -9.66
N GLN A 223 -5.19 0.43 -9.44
CA GLN A 223 -6.64 0.55 -9.55
C GLN A 223 -7.31 -0.11 -8.36
N PHE A 224 -8.11 0.68 -7.67
CA PHE A 224 -8.80 0.29 -6.46
C PHE A 224 -10.31 0.37 -6.69
N VAL A 225 -10.99 -0.77 -6.57
CA VAL A 225 -12.45 -0.85 -6.60
C VAL A 225 -12.94 -1.26 -5.21
N ARG A 226 -13.81 -0.48 -4.58
CA ARG A 226 -14.28 -0.74 -3.21
C ARG A 226 -13.15 -0.86 -2.19
N LEU A 227 -12.15 0.02 -2.28
CA LEU A 227 -11.13 0.16 -1.25
C LEU A 227 -11.75 0.81 -0.02
N THR A 228 -11.55 0.19 1.15
CA THR A 228 -11.90 0.78 2.44
C THR A 228 -10.62 1.08 3.21
N LEU A 229 -10.41 2.34 3.61
CA LEU A 229 -9.34 2.73 4.53
C LEU A 229 -9.94 3.30 5.81
N GLU A 230 -9.54 2.78 6.97
CA GLU A 230 -9.96 3.28 8.28
C GLU A 230 -8.79 3.30 9.27
N GLY A 231 -8.48 4.46 9.84
CA GLY A 231 -7.40 4.57 10.83
C GLY A 231 -6.96 6.00 11.06
N SER A 232 -6.03 6.17 12.02
CA SER A 232 -5.50 7.48 12.42
C SER A 232 -4.03 7.68 12.07
N GLY A 233 -3.48 6.84 11.19
CA GLY A 233 -2.09 6.92 10.80
C GLY A 233 -1.75 8.15 9.94
N HIS A 234 -0.47 8.29 9.64
CA HIS A 234 0.11 9.52 9.09
C HIS A 234 -0.24 9.73 7.61
N ARG A 235 -0.32 8.66 6.81
CA ARG A 235 -0.58 8.70 5.38
C ARG A 235 -1.52 7.56 4.99
N GLY A 236 -2.61 7.85 4.29
CA GLY A 236 -3.54 6.83 3.79
C GLY A 236 -2.88 6.07 2.63
N ILE A 237 -2.95 6.64 1.43
CA ILE A 237 -2.25 6.12 0.25
C ILE A 237 -1.11 7.05 -0.12
N ARG A 238 0.07 6.47 -0.30
CA ARG A 238 1.26 7.17 -0.77
C ARG A 238 1.49 6.82 -2.23
N PHE A 239 1.39 7.79 -3.13
CA PHE A 239 1.68 7.62 -4.53
C PHE A 239 3.06 8.17 -4.87
N TRP A 240 4.00 7.28 -5.19
CA TRP A 240 5.35 7.68 -5.59
C TRP A 240 5.50 7.93 -7.08
N ARG A 241 4.54 7.46 -7.88
CA ARG A 241 4.58 7.52 -9.34
C ARG A 241 3.43 8.37 -9.89
N PRO A 242 3.53 8.85 -11.15
CA PRO A 242 2.51 9.70 -11.76
C PRO A 242 1.14 9.04 -12.01
N GLY A 243 1.06 7.71 -12.13
CA GLY A 243 -0.19 7.02 -12.49
C GLY A 243 -0.27 6.58 -13.96
N PRO A 244 -1.47 6.18 -14.43
CA PRO A 244 -2.76 6.52 -13.84
C PRO A 244 -3.10 5.69 -12.58
N HIS A 245 -3.72 6.36 -11.62
CA HIS A 245 -4.28 5.74 -10.42
C HIS A 245 -5.80 5.87 -10.42
N TYR A 246 -6.52 4.83 -9.99
CA TYR A 246 -7.98 4.82 -9.91
C TYR A 246 -8.47 4.54 -8.50
N LEU A 247 -9.45 5.31 -8.05
CA LEU A 247 -10.27 5.06 -6.86
C LEU A 247 -11.74 4.99 -7.31
N VAL A 248 -12.38 3.84 -7.14
CA VAL A 248 -13.70 3.54 -7.72
C VAL A 248 -14.58 2.90 -6.66
N ALA A 249 -15.72 3.52 -6.33
CA ALA A 249 -16.63 3.02 -5.30
C ALA A 249 -15.97 2.79 -3.92
N SER A 250 -14.98 3.61 -3.56
CA SER A 250 -14.14 3.43 -2.37
C SER A 250 -14.56 4.35 -1.21
N ASP A 251 -14.20 4.00 0.03
CA ASP A 251 -14.42 4.84 1.21
C ASP A 251 -13.12 4.98 2.01
N LEU A 252 -12.60 6.20 2.07
CA LEU A 252 -11.33 6.49 2.72
C LEU A 252 -11.57 7.39 3.93
N ARG A 253 -11.22 6.90 5.12
CA ARG A 253 -11.41 7.59 6.38
C ARG A 253 -10.11 7.74 7.16
N ASN A 254 -9.73 8.98 7.40
CA ASN A 254 -8.73 9.33 8.40
C ASN A 254 -9.46 9.77 9.67
N GLU A 255 -9.36 8.93 10.69
CA GLU A 255 -9.99 9.08 12.01
C GLU A 255 -9.07 9.78 13.03
N GLY A 256 -7.88 10.23 12.60
CA GLY A 256 -6.99 11.09 13.39
C GLY A 256 -7.65 12.43 13.72
N ALA A 257 -7.07 13.20 14.65
CA ALA A 257 -7.59 14.54 14.89
C ALA A 257 -7.52 15.38 13.60
N TYR A 258 -8.43 16.34 13.43
CA TYR A 258 -8.49 17.13 12.20
C TYR A 258 -7.14 17.80 11.89
N GLY A 259 -6.55 17.47 10.73
CA GLY A 259 -5.22 17.91 10.31
C GLY A 259 -4.07 16.97 10.71
N GLU A 260 -4.35 15.84 11.35
CA GLU A 260 -3.37 14.78 11.58
C GLU A 260 -3.36 13.81 10.39
N GLY A 261 -2.26 13.82 9.65
CA GLY A 261 -2.05 12.92 8.51
C GLY A 261 -2.81 13.32 7.24
N SER A 262 -2.58 12.55 6.18
CA SER A 262 -3.18 12.75 4.85
C SER A 262 -3.93 11.50 4.42
N LEU A 263 -4.99 11.65 3.63
CA LEU A 263 -5.60 10.52 2.93
C LEU A 263 -4.83 10.18 1.67
N LEU A 264 -4.42 11.21 0.92
CA LEU A 264 -3.62 11.07 -0.28
C LEU A 264 -2.31 11.84 -0.08
N TRP A 265 -1.21 11.12 -0.11
CA TRP A 265 0.12 11.68 -0.18
C TRP A 265 0.70 11.41 -1.57
N PHE A 266 1.42 12.39 -2.10
CA PHE A 266 2.03 12.33 -3.41
C PHE A 266 3.51 12.71 -3.33
N ARG A 267 4.37 11.93 -3.99
CA ARG A 267 5.78 12.32 -4.12
C ARG A 267 5.91 13.62 -4.91
N ASN A 268 5.19 13.74 -6.03
CA ASN A 268 5.16 14.97 -6.83
C ASN A 268 3.75 15.24 -7.35
N CYS A 269 3.11 16.23 -6.73
CA CYS A 269 1.75 16.63 -7.04
C CYS A 269 1.60 17.17 -8.47
N ASP A 270 2.64 17.75 -9.08
CA ASP A 270 2.47 18.37 -10.41
C ASP A 270 2.48 17.33 -11.55
N THR A 271 2.73 16.05 -11.24
CA THR A 271 2.81 14.96 -12.23
C THR A 271 1.74 13.89 -12.04
N VAL A 272 1.13 13.80 -10.87
CA VAL A 272 0.22 12.70 -10.53
C VAL A 272 -1.16 12.89 -11.15
N GLU A 273 -1.73 11.80 -11.64
CA GLU A 273 -3.14 11.69 -12.02
C GLU A 273 -3.85 10.61 -11.19
N VAL A 274 -4.88 11.03 -10.45
CA VAL A 274 -5.81 10.12 -9.76
C VAL A 274 -7.21 10.32 -10.33
N ARG A 275 -7.78 9.26 -10.89
CA ARG A 275 -9.16 9.23 -11.38
C ARG A 275 -10.07 8.67 -10.30
N VAL A 276 -11.15 9.38 -10.03
CA VAL A 276 -12.04 9.11 -8.90
C VAL A 276 -13.46 8.94 -9.40
N TRP A 277 -14.11 7.84 -9.05
CA TRP A 277 -15.53 7.59 -9.31
C TRP A 277 -16.21 7.05 -8.06
N ASP A 278 -17.36 7.63 -7.69
CA ASP A 278 -18.20 7.20 -6.55
C ASP A 278 -17.44 6.91 -5.25
N THR A 279 -16.42 7.71 -4.95
CA THR A 279 -15.53 7.50 -3.80
C THR A 279 -15.70 8.61 -2.77
N THR A 280 -15.71 8.25 -1.49
CA THR A 280 -15.82 9.19 -0.37
C THR A 280 -14.52 9.34 0.41
N PHE A 281 -14.28 10.54 0.93
CA PHE A 281 -13.12 10.92 1.72
C PHE A 281 -13.61 11.60 3.00
N ASN A 282 -13.54 10.92 4.14
CA ASN A 282 -14.19 11.35 5.39
C ASN A 282 -15.68 11.71 5.20
N GLY A 283 -16.37 10.98 4.31
CA GLY A 283 -17.77 11.22 3.96
C GLY A 283 -18.02 12.29 2.87
N GLU A 284 -16.98 13.00 2.42
CA GLU A 284 -17.09 13.99 1.35
C GLU A 284 -16.85 13.37 -0.03
N SER A 285 -17.56 13.86 -1.05
CA SER A 285 -17.43 13.37 -2.44
C SER A 285 -16.17 13.84 -3.18
N THR A 286 -15.41 14.75 -2.57
CA THR A 286 -14.14 15.26 -3.06
C THR A 286 -13.14 15.27 -1.92
N VAL A 287 -11.87 14.98 -2.21
CA VAL A 287 -10.81 14.98 -1.20
C VAL A 287 -10.67 16.40 -0.63
N PRO A 288 -10.85 16.59 0.69
CA PRO A 288 -10.54 17.86 1.33
C PRO A 288 -9.07 18.22 1.16
N GLY A 289 -8.76 19.47 0.84
CA GLY A 289 -7.40 19.90 0.49
C GLY A 289 -6.39 19.70 1.63
N GLU A 290 -6.85 19.78 2.88
CA GLU A 290 -6.06 19.51 4.07
C GLU A 290 -5.69 18.03 4.26
N LEU A 291 -6.38 17.12 3.57
CA LEU A 291 -6.08 15.68 3.57
C LEU A 291 -5.19 15.26 2.38
N ILE A 292 -4.69 16.25 1.62
CA ILE A 292 -3.73 16.08 0.54
C ILE A 292 -2.36 16.53 1.03
N SER A 293 -1.34 15.72 0.81
CA SER A 293 0.04 16.05 1.11
C SER A 293 0.93 15.85 -0.12
N CYS A 294 1.86 16.78 -0.35
CA CYS A 294 2.81 16.76 -1.45
C CYS A 294 4.23 16.87 -0.86
N ASP A 295 5.14 15.98 -1.26
CA ASP A 295 6.57 16.19 -1.03
C ASP A 295 7.12 17.28 -1.98
N GLU A 296 6.75 17.18 -3.26
CA GLU A 296 7.11 18.12 -4.31
C GLU A 296 5.85 18.61 -5.06
N GLY A 297 5.92 19.81 -5.62
CA GLY A 297 4.80 20.42 -6.34
C GLY A 297 3.65 20.84 -5.41
N SER A 298 2.50 21.18 -6.00
CA SER A 298 1.33 21.62 -5.20
C SER A 298 -0.03 21.35 -5.84
N GLY A 299 -0.08 20.93 -7.12
CA GLY A 299 -1.33 20.78 -7.86
C GLY A 299 -1.59 19.37 -8.36
N PRO A 300 -1.98 18.40 -7.50
CA PRO A 300 -2.34 17.06 -7.96
C PRO A 300 -3.52 17.11 -8.92
N ASN A 301 -3.42 16.37 -10.03
CA ASN A 301 -4.52 16.22 -10.97
C ASN A 301 -5.47 15.12 -10.49
N ILE A 302 -6.47 15.50 -9.68
CA ILE A 302 -7.54 14.61 -9.24
C ILE A 302 -8.75 14.79 -10.17
N VAL A 303 -9.01 13.79 -11.00
CA VAL A 303 -10.05 13.80 -12.04
C VAL A 303 -11.27 13.04 -11.52
N TYR A 304 -12.34 13.77 -11.19
CA TYR A 304 -13.61 13.18 -10.79
C TYR A 304 -14.42 12.80 -12.04
N LEU A 305 -14.62 11.49 -12.24
CA LEU A 305 -15.26 10.92 -13.41
C LEU A 305 -16.79 11.01 -13.32
N THR A 306 -17.44 11.19 -14.46
CA THR A 306 -18.91 11.19 -14.59
C THR A 306 -19.49 9.80 -14.81
N ASP A 307 -18.71 8.91 -15.40
CA ASP A 307 -19.11 7.57 -15.81
C ASP A 307 -18.26 6.53 -15.09
N ASP A 308 -18.83 5.35 -14.84
CA ASP A 308 -18.15 4.26 -14.16
C ASP A 308 -17.02 3.69 -15.04
N PRO A 309 -15.74 3.86 -14.67
CA PRO A 309 -14.61 3.42 -15.48
C PRO A 309 -14.55 1.90 -15.65
N ARG A 310 -15.27 1.12 -14.84
CA ARG A 310 -15.38 -0.35 -15.00
C ARG A 310 -16.15 -0.75 -16.26
N THR A 311 -16.88 0.20 -16.87
CA THR A 311 -17.72 -0.03 -18.06
C THR A 311 -17.12 0.53 -19.35
N THR A 312 -15.98 1.23 -19.27
CA THR A 312 -15.39 1.96 -20.40
C THR A 312 -14.23 1.22 -21.08
N GLY A 313 -13.73 0.15 -20.47
CA GLY A 313 -12.53 -0.59 -20.91
C GLY A 313 -11.21 0.09 -20.53
N GLU A 314 -11.24 1.15 -19.72
CA GLU A 314 -10.02 1.79 -19.20
C GLU A 314 -9.38 1.03 -18.04
N MET A 315 -10.17 0.26 -17.30
CA MET A 315 -9.71 -0.52 -16.16
C MET A 315 -9.21 -1.90 -16.58
N HIS A 316 -8.43 -2.53 -15.70
CA HIS A 316 -7.95 -3.90 -15.88
C HIS A 316 -9.13 -4.87 -16.06
N GLU A 317 -8.92 -5.94 -16.83
CA GLU A 317 -9.96 -6.91 -17.19
C GLU A 317 -10.60 -7.59 -15.97
N MET A 318 -9.89 -7.70 -14.85
CA MET A 318 -10.45 -8.22 -13.59
C MET A 318 -11.67 -7.41 -13.07
N PHE A 319 -11.80 -6.14 -13.50
CA PHE A 319 -12.90 -5.26 -13.12
C PHE A 319 -14.02 -5.18 -14.16
N SER A 320 -13.81 -5.77 -15.34
CA SER A 320 -14.71 -5.58 -16.50
C SER A 320 -15.94 -6.49 -16.43
N TYR A 321 -17.01 -6.05 -17.13
CA TYR A 321 -18.29 -6.73 -17.31
C TYR A 321 -18.37 -7.47 -18.65
#